data_AF-A0A1H5L5Q5-F1
#
_entry.id   AF-A0A1H5L5Q5-F1
#
_cell.length_a   1.000
_cell.length_b   1.000
_cell.length_c   1.000
_cell.angle_alpha   90.00
_cell.angle_beta   90.00
_cell.angle_gamma   90.00
#
_symmetry.space_group_name_H-M   'P 1'
#
loop_
_entity.id
_entity.type
_entity.pdbx_description
1 polymer ?
#
loop_
_entity_poly.entity_id
_entity_poly.type
_entity_poly.pdbx_seq_one_letter_code
_entity_poly.pdbx_strand_id
1 'polypeptide(L)'
;MCRQSATVCLIKSPALESVAGLSLVERLRMLPDPRRRRGVRHPFVAVLLVAASAVIAGARSYAAIGQWSANAPQHALARLGARVTGTLGVRVAPSPATIRRVIALVCPGGLADLTGASPGGADSVAVDGKAARGSRHGQTPAAHLLAAMTGDGRTITQLRVPDKTNEITCFAALLKPYDLSGVTVTADALHTQRDHVCFLVEDKHAHFLLVVKANQPGLHRRLRSLPWKDVTARRYDREVSHGRKETRVTRALTVTDLDFPHPSRPCASCVTAPTSRAESAAARPSTRSRT
;
A
#
# COMPACT_ATOMS: atom_id res chain seq x y z
N MET A 1 -3.12 -29.56 7.14
CA MET A 1 -1.80 -29.24 6.55
C MET A 1 -1.99 -28.47 5.24
N CYS A 2 -2.14 -27.15 5.34
CA CYS A 2 -2.30 -26.28 4.19
C CYS A 2 -0.92 -25.73 3.82
N ARG A 3 -0.24 -26.39 2.87
CA ARG A 3 0.95 -25.82 2.23
C ARG A 3 0.46 -24.68 1.35
N GLN A 4 0.38 -23.47 1.90
CA GLN A 4 0.56 -22.26 1.10
C GLN A 4 1.98 -22.33 0.58
N SER A 5 2.20 -23.08 -0.51
CA SER A 5 3.39 -22.89 -1.33
C SER A 5 3.40 -21.41 -1.66
N ALA A 6 4.47 -20.78 -1.21
CA ALA A 6 4.90 -19.45 -1.60
C ALA A 6 5.23 -19.45 -3.10
N THR A 7 4.23 -19.70 -3.94
CA THR A 7 4.23 -19.17 -5.28
C THR A 7 3.96 -17.70 -5.07
N VAL A 8 5.06 -16.92 -4.94
CA VAL A 8 5.04 -15.54 -5.37
C VAL A 8 4.29 -15.58 -6.69
N CYS A 9 3.09 -15.03 -6.72
CA CYS A 9 2.30 -14.97 -7.94
C CYS A 9 2.98 -13.91 -8.80
N LEU A 10 4.17 -14.26 -9.30
CA LEU A 10 4.79 -13.71 -10.49
C LEU A 10 3.97 -14.22 -11.67
N ILE A 11 2.65 -13.95 -11.66
CA ILE A 11 1.96 -13.87 -12.93
C ILE A 11 2.65 -12.68 -13.54
N LYS A 12 3.50 -12.95 -14.54
CA LYS A 12 4.12 -11.94 -15.40
C LYS A 12 3.03 -10.93 -15.71
N SER A 13 3.02 -9.82 -14.97
CA SER A 13 1.94 -8.86 -15.06
C SER A 13 1.96 -8.42 -16.51
N PRO A 14 0.84 -8.51 -17.24
CA PRO A 14 0.78 -7.94 -18.57
C PRO A 14 1.26 -6.50 -18.39
N ALA A 15 2.34 -6.11 -19.08
CA ALA A 15 2.93 -4.78 -18.91
C ALA A 15 1.77 -3.77 -18.95
N LEU A 16 1.71 -2.82 -18.02
CA LEU A 16 0.55 -1.91 -17.87
C LEU A 16 0.12 -1.27 -19.20
N GLU A 17 1.06 -1.10 -20.13
CA GLU A 17 0.86 -0.71 -21.53
C GLU A 17 -0.17 -1.58 -22.29
N SER A 18 -0.12 -2.90 -22.13
CA SER A 18 -1.05 -3.86 -22.74
C SER A 18 -2.48 -3.80 -22.20
N VAL A 19 -2.67 -3.06 -21.11
CA VAL A 19 -3.96 -2.91 -20.43
C VAL A 19 -4.56 -1.52 -20.66
N ALA A 20 -3.78 -0.56 -21.17
CA ALA A 20 -4.23 0.78 -21.51
C ALA A 20 -5.44 0.73 -22.47
N GLY A 21 -6.51 1.46 -22.15
CA GLY A 21 -7.75 1.46 -22.93
C GLY A 21 -8.76 0.35 -22.58
N LEU A 22 -8.38 -0.68 -21.83
CA LEU A 22 -9.33 -1.70 -21.36
C LEU A 22 -10.21 -1.18 -20.22
N SER A 23 -11.50 -1.57 -20.26
CA SER A 23 -12.43 -1.37 -19.16
C SER A 23 -12.00 -2.18 -17.92
N LEU A 24 -12.48 -1.76 -16.74
CA LEU A 24 -12.23 -2.49 -15.49
C LEU A 24 -12.66 -3.97 -15.58
N VAL A 25 -13.76 -4.25 -16.30
CA VAL A 25 -14.27 -5.62 -16.45
C VAL A 25 -13.29 -6.48 -17.26
N GLU A 26 -12.74 -5.93 -18.35
CA GLU A 26 -11.76 -6.63 -19.20
C GLU A 26 -10.46 -6.88 -18.44
N ARG A 27 -9.98 -5.87 -17.70
CA ARG A 27 -8.84 -5.99 -16.79
C ARG A 27 -9.03 -7.16 -15.81
N LEU A 28 -10.16 -7.19 -15.11
CA LEU A 28 -10.45 -8.23 -14.12
C LEU A 28 -10.63 -9.63 -14.74
N ARG A 29 -10.96 -9.75 -16.02
CA ARG A 29 -11.02 -11.05 -16.72
C ARG A 29 -9.65 -11.68 -16.94
N MET A 30 -8.58 -10.88 -16.93
CA MET A 30 -7.21 -11.38 -17.06
C MET A 30 -6.71 -12.10 -15.79
N LEU A 31 -7.38 -11.88 -14.65
CA LEU A 31 -7.06 -12.59 -13.42
C LEU A 31 -7.45 -14.07 -13.52
N PRO A 32 -6.54 -15.01 -13.21
CA PRO A 32 -6.90 -16.42 -13.13
C PRO A 32 -7.87 -16.63 -11.95
N ASP A 33 -8.99 -17.30 -12.20
CA ASP A 33 -9.93 -17.68 -11.14
C ASP A 33 -9.29 -18.74 -10.23
N PRO A 34 -8.97 -18.43 -8.96
CA PRO A 34 -8.26 -19.35 -8.07
C PRO A 34 -9.17 -20.46 -7.53
N ARG A 35 -10.47 -20.44 -7.83
CA ARG A 35 -11.44 -21.43 -7.34
C ARG A 35 -11.32 -22.74 -8.10
N ARG A 36 -11.54 -23.85 -7.40
CA ARG A 36 -11.73 -25.16 -8.05
C ARG A 36 -13.01 -25.15 -8.90
N ARG A 37 -12.97 -25.80 -10.07
CA ARG A 37 -14.09 -25.85 -11.03
C ARG A 37 -15.42 -26.35 -10.40
N ARG A 38 -15.34 -27.28 -9.45
CA ARG A 38 -16.53 -27.84 -8.79
C ARG A 38 -17.16 -26.83 -7.82
N GLY A 39 -18.44 -26.52 -8.02
CA GLY A 39 -19.21 -25.67 -7.13
C GLY A 39 -19.10 -24.16 -7.40
N VAL A 40 -18.58 -23.76 -8.57
CA VAL A 40 -18.61 -22.36 -9.02
C VAL A 40 -20.03 -22.00 -9.47
N ARG A 41 -20.74 -21.21 -8.65
CA ARG A 41 -22.09 -20.72 -8.96
C ARG A 41 -22.09 -19.28 -9.51
N HIS A 42 -21.19 -18.44 -9.00
CA HIS A 42 -21.12 -17.02 -9.36
C HIS A 42 -19.91 -16.74 -10.25
N PRO A 43 -20.08 -15.96 -11.34
CA PRO A 43 -18.97 -15.51 -12.17
C PRO A 43 -17.90 -14.81 -11.33
N PHE A 44 -16.63 -15.11 -11.57
CA PHE A 44 -15.51 -14.61 -10.77
C PHE A 44 -15.48 -13.08 -10.73
N VAL A 45 -15.46 -12.46 -11.91
CA VAL A 45 -15.42 -11.00 -12.07
C VAL A 45 -16.64 -10.33 -11.42
N ALA A 46 -17.82 -10.95 -11.50
CA ALA A 46 -19.02 -10.40 -10.85
C ALA A 46 -18.89 -10.33 -9.32
N VAL A 47 -18.25 -11.35 -8.70
CA VAL A 47 -18.00 -11.32 -7.25
C VAL A 47 -17.05 -10.17 -6.88
N LEU A 48 -16.01 -9.94 -7.69
CA LEU A 48 -15.06 -8.84 -7.46
C LEU A 48 -15.71 -7.47 -7.63
N LEU A 49 -16.51 -7.28 -8.69
CA LEU A 49 -17.21 -6.02 -8.94
C LEU A 49 -18.27 -5.70 -7.88
N VAL A 50 -19.00 -6.71 -7.41
CA VAL A 50 -19.95 -6.56 -6.28
C VAL A 50 -19.21 -6.13 -5.01
N ALA A 51 -18.08 -6.76 -4.70
CA ALA A 51 -17.28 -6.39 -3.54
C ALA A 51 -16.71 -4.97 -3.65
N ALA A 52 -16.15 -4.62 -4.81
CA ALA A 52 -15.61 -3.28 -5.06
C ALA A 52 -16.69 -2.20 -4.94
N SER A 53 -17.87 -2.44 -5.53
CA SER A 53 -19.01 -1.52 -5.44
C SER A 53 -19.46 -1.30 -4.00
N ALA A 54 -19.52 -2.36 -3.19
CA ALA A 54 -19.84 -2.26 -1.77
C ALA A 54 -18.79 -1.43 -1.00
N VAL A 55 -17.50 -1.65 -1.27
CA VAL A 55 -16.40 -0.91 -0.61
C VAL A 55 -16.43 0.58 -0.98
N ILE A 56 -16.66 0.90 -2.25
CA ILE A 56 -16.83 2.29 -2.72
C ILE A 56 -18.06 2.92 -2.06
N ALA A 57 -19.13 2.16 -1.87
CA ALA A 57 -20.32 2.59 -1.12
C ALA A 57 -20.09 2.68 0.42
N GLY A 58 -18.85 2.49 0.90
CA GLY A 58 -18.49 2.68 2.30
C GLY A 58 -18.48 1.41 3.16
N ALA A 59 -18.70 0.22 2.58
CA ALA A 59 -18.64 -1.03 3.33
C ALA A 59 -17.20 -1.32 3.82
N ARG A 60 -17.03 -1.40 5.14
CA ARG A 60 -15.71 -1.60 5.81
C ARG A 60 -15.49 -3.00 6.37
N SER A 61 -16.39 -3.94 6.12
CA SER A 61 -16.29 -5.32 6.60
C SER A 61 -16.95 -6.31 5.63
N TYR A 62 -16.57 -7.59 5.68
CA TYR A 62 -17.20 -8.63 4.86
C TYR A 62 -18.71 -8.77 5.14
N ALA A 63 -19.13 -8.52 6.38
CA ALA A 63 -20.54 -8.51 6.75
C ALA A 63 -21.28 -7.35 6.06
N ALA A 64 -20.73 -6.13 6.11
CA ALA A 64 -21.28 -4.96 5.44
C ALA A 64 -21.30 -5.15 3.90
N ILE A 65 -20.26 -5.75 3.33
CA ILE A 65 -20.22 -6.09 1.90
C ILE A 65 -21.33 -7.09 1.55
N GLY A 66 -21.54 -8.11 2.40
CA GLY A 66 -22.62 -9.07 2.22
C GLY A 66 -24.01 -8.44 2.30
N GLN A 67 -24.22 -7.51 3.24
CA GLN A 67 -25.47 -6.78 3.38
C GLN A 67 -25.73 -5.88 2.17
N TRP A 68 -24.71 -5.14 1.70
CA TRP A 68 -24.82 -4.35 0.48
C TRP A 68 -25.15 -5.24 -0.73
N SER A 69 -24.45 -6.37 -0.87
CA SER A 69 -24.66 -7.36 -1.94
C SER A 69 -26.11 -7.87 -1.96
N ALA A 70 -26.68 -8.19 -0.79
CA ALA A 70 -28.05 -8.68 -0.66
C ALA A 70 -29.10 -7.60 -0.99
N ASN A 71 -28.80 -6.34 -0.68
CA ASN A 71 -29.70 -5.20 -0.88
C ASN A 71 -29.51 -4.48 -2.24
N ALA A 72 -28.54 -4.91 -3.05
CA ALA A 72 -28.27 -4.28 -4.32
C ALA A 72 -29.46 -4.43 -5.29
N PRO A 73 -29.89 -3.34 -5.96
CA PRO A 73 -31.02 -3.42 -6.87
C PRO A 73 -30.68 -4.29 -8.10
N GLN A 74 -31.70 -4.91 -8.70
CA GLN A 74 -31.53 -5.87 -9.79
C GLN A 74 -30.76 -5.30 -10.99
N HIS A 75 -30.99 -4.02 -11.35
CA HIS A 75 -30.25 -3.36 -12.43
C HIS A 75 -28.76 -3.20 -12.12
N ALA A 76 -28.39 -2.95 -10.86
CA ALA A 76 -27.00 -2.86 -10.45
C ALA A 76 -26.35 -4.25 -10.52
N LEU A 77 -27.01 -5.29 -10.00
CA LEU A 77 -26.53 -6.67 -10.11
C LEU A 77 -26.38 -7.12 -11.57
N ALA A 78 -27.27 -6.68 -12.47
CA ALA A 78 -27.16 -6.95 -13.90
C ALA A 78 -25.91 -6.29 -14.51
N ARG A 79 -25.66 -5.00 -14.22
CA ARG A 79 -24.46 -4.29 -14.68
C ARG A 79 -23.16 -4.90 -14.15
N LEU A 80 -23.19 -5.44 -12.93
CA LEU A 80 -22.05 -6.13 -12.31
C LEU A 80 -21.88 -7.57 -12.81
N GLY A 81 -22.77 -8.07 -13.67
CA GLY A 81 -22.68 -9.41 -14.25
C GLY A 81 -23.08 -10.54 -13.29
N ALA A 82 -23.92 -10.27 -12.29
CA ALA A 82 -24.41 -11.29 -11.38
C ALA A 82 -25.18 -12.39 -12.12
N ARG A 83 -25.09 -13.62 -11.61
CA ARG A 83 -25.75 -14.78 -12.22
C ARG A 83 -27.27 -14.63 -12.22
N VAL A 84 -27.91 -15.17 -13.25
CA VAL A 84 -29.37 -15.25 -13.37
C VAL A 84 -29.86 -16.60 -12.83
N THR A 85 -31.06 -16.66 -12.26
CA THR A 85 -31.68 -17.93 -11.83
C THR A 85 -33.19 -17.90 -12.04
N GLY A 86 -33.74 -19.06 -12.41
CA GLY A 86 -35.18 -19.24 -12.61
C GLY A 86 -35.70 -18.66 -13.92
N THR A 87 -36.97 -18.93 -14.19
CA THR A 87 -37.69 -18.47 -15.40
C THR A 87 -37.91 -16.96 -15.42
N LEU A 88 -38.00 -16.33 -14.25
CA LEU A 88 -38.20 -14.88 -14.09
C LEU A 88 -36.91 -14.05 -14.29
N GLY A 89 -35.77 -14.69 -14.56
CA GLY A 89 -34.55 -13.96 -14.89
C GLY A 89 -33.90 -13.17 -13.73
N VAL A 90 -34.21 -13.53 -12.48
CA VAL A 90 -33.74 -12.80 -11.29
C VAL A 90 -32.22 -12.92 -11.12
N ARG A 91 -31.56 -11.79 -10.86
CA ARG A 91 -30.12 -11.74 -10.54
C ARG A 91 -29.90 -12.12 -9.09
N VAL A 92 -28.99 -13.07 -8.87
CA VAL A 92 -28.64 -13.57 -7.54
C VAL A 92 -27.28 -13.05 -7.11
N ALA A 93 -27.27 -12.25 -6.05
CA ALA A 93 -26.06 -11.70 -5.47
C ALA A 93 -25.23 -12.79 -4.75
N PRO A 94 -23.88 -12.67 -4.72
CA PRO A 94 -23.04 -13.59 -3.97
C PRO A 94 -23.21 -13.39 -2.45
N SER A 95 -23.21 -14.50 -1.71
CA SER A 95 -23.26 -14.47 -0.24
C SER A 95 -21.95 -13.91 0.36
N PRO A 96 -21.99 -13.33 1.58
CA PRO A 96 -20.78 -12.86 2.26
C PRO A 96 -19.68 -13.95 2.39
N ALA A 97 -20.06 -15.22 2.59
CA ALA A 97 -19.13 -16.34 2.60
C ALA A 97 -18.45 -16.56 1.24
N THR A 98 -19.21 -16.43 0.14
CA THR A 98 -18.67 -16.54 -1.22
C THR A 98 -17.70 -15.40 -1.52
N ILE A 99 -18.08 -14.16 -1.16
CA ILE A 99 -17.26 -12.96 -1.34
C ILE A 99 -15.95 -13.10 -0.58
N ARG A 100 -16.01 -13.40 0.73
CA ARG A 100 -14.83 -13.58 1.58
C ARG A 100 -13.90 -14.66 1.02
N ARG A 101 -14.44 -15.81 0.63
CA ARG A 101 -13.65 -16.91 0.06
C ARG A 101 -12.93 -16.50 -1.23
N VAL A 102 -13.61 -15.79 -2.12
CA VAL A 102 -13.00 -15.32 -3.38
C VAL A 102 -11.89 -14.32 -3.08
N ILE A 103 -12.18 -13.26 -2.32
CA ILE A 103 -11.21 -12.20 -2.01
C ILE A 103 -9.98 -12.76 -1.30
N ALA A 104 -10.15 -13.71 -0.38
CA ALA A 104 -9.03 -14.33 0.34
C ALA A 104 -8.13 -15.20 -0.56
N LEU A 105 -8.64 -15.68 -1.70
CA LEU A 105 -7.88 -16.49 -2.65
C LEU A 105 -7.23 -15.66 -3.77
N VAL A 106 -7.78 -14.49 -4.08
CA VAL A 106 -7.24 -13.62 -5.12
C VAL A 106 -5.90 -13.05 -4.68
N CYS A 107 -4.91 -13.09 -5.58
CA CYS A 107 -3.61 -12.48 -5.34
C CYS A 107 -3.78 -10.95 -5.27
N PRO A 108 -3.38 -10.30 -4.16
CA PRO A 108 -3.43 -8.84 -4.06
C PRO A 108 -2.63 -8.14 -5.15
N GLY A 109 -1.47 -8.70 -5.53
CA GLY A 109 -0.60 -8.14 -6.57
C GLY A 109 -1.19 -8.19 -7.95
N GLY A 110 -1.70 -9.36 -8.39
CA GLY A 110 -2.39 -9.43 -9.68
C GLY A 110 -3.57 -8.46 -9.78
N LEU A 111 -4.32 -8.27 -8.69
CA LEU A 111 -5.42 -7.29 -8.68
C LEU A 111 -4.90 -5.85 -8.79
N ALA A 112 -3.85 -5.49 -8.05
CA ALA A 112 -3.27 -4.15 -8.09
C ALA A 112 -2.58 -3.89 -9.42
N ASP A 113 -1.88 -4.85 -10.01
CA ASP A 113 -1.22 -4.66 -11.31
C ASP A 113 -2.23 -4.42 -12.45
N LEU A 114 -3.45 -4.96 -12.35
CA LEU A 114 -4.48 -4.77 -13.38
C LEU A 114 -5.31 -3.50 -13.19
N THR A 115 -5.40 -3.01 -11.95
CA THR A 115 -6.22 -1.85 -11.57
C THR A 115 -5.41 -0.62 -11.18
N GLY A 116 -4.09 -0.77 -11.05
CA GLY A 116 -3.17 0.22 -10.56
C GLY A 116 -2.79 1.25 -11.61
N ALA A 117 -2.26 2.36 -11.11
CA ALA A 117 -1.75 3.44 -11.94
C ALA A 117 -0.39 3.08 -12.55
N SER A 118 -0.09 3.65 -13.72
CA SER A 118 1.28 3.65 -14.23
C SER A 118 2.14 4.60 -13.40
N PRO A 119 3.38 4.23 -13.04
CA PRO A 119 4.34 5.17 -12.46
C PRO A 119 4.87 6.17 -13.48
N GLY A 120 4.68 5.94 -14.79
CA GLY A 120 5.13 6.84 -15.85
C GLY A 120 4.50 8.24 -15.70
N GLY A 121 5.36 9.24 -15.51
CA GLY A 121 4.96 10.63 -15.28
C GLY A 121 4.67 10.99 -13.81
N ALA A 122 4.88 10.07 -12.86
CA ALA A 122 4.83 10.39 -11.43
C ALA A 122 6.17 10.97 -10.94
N ASP A 123 6.13 12.09 -10.21
CA ASP A 123 7.34 12.67 -9.61
C ASP A 123 7.91 11.79 -8.49
N SER A 124 7.04 11.06 -7.79
CA SER A 124 7.42 10.24 -6.64
C SER A 124 6.57 9.00 -6.45
N VAL A 125 7.21 7.97 -5.91
CA VAL A 125 6.58 6.69 -5.54
C VAL A 125 6.93 6.39 -4.09
N ALA A 126 5.92 6.19 -3.25
CA ALA A 126 6.05 5.72 -1.88
C ALA A 126 5.90 4.21 -1.79
N VAL A 127 6.82 3.55 -1.10
CA VAL A 127 6.75 2.12 -0.78
C VAL A 127 6.58 1.94 0.72
N ASP A 128 5.48 1.28 1.11
CA ASP A 128 5.11 1.13 2.51
C ASP A 128 4.45 -0.23 2.78
N GLY A 129 4.83 -0.84 3.90
CA GLY A 129 4.28 -2.09 4.41
C GLY A 129 3.12 -1.83 5.38
N LYS A 130 1.96 -2.42 5.11
CA LYS A 130 0.79 -2.33 5.99
C LYS A 130 0.12 -3.68 6.25
N ALA A 131 -0.27 -3.87 7.51
CA ALA A 131 -1.13 -4.97 7.91
C ALA A 131 -2.57 -4.71 7.45
N ALA A 132 -3.12 -5.62 6.64
CA ALA A 132 -4.48 -5.52 6.13
C ALA A 132 -5.49 -5.65 7.29
N ARG A 133 -6.30 -4.61 7.48
CA ARG A 133 -7.33 -4.56 8.54
C ARG A 133 -8.31 -5.73 8.39
N GLY A 134 -8.62 -6.39 9.50
CA GLY A 134 -9.61 -7.47 9.53
C GLY A 134 -9.15 -8.80 8.91
N SER A 135 -7.86 -8.94 8.57
CA SER A 135 -7.29 -10.17 8.01
C SER A 135 -6.83 -11.18 9.07
N ARG A 136 -6.63 -10.74 10.32
CA ARG A 136 -6.23 -11.63 11.44
C ARG A 136 -7.34 -12.64 11.73
N HIS A 137 -6.99 -13.92 11.86
CA HIS A 137 -7.96 -14.97 12.16
C HIS A 137 -7.37 -16.03 13.09
N GLY A 138 -7.91 -16.13 14.31
CA GLY A 138 -7.38 -17.04 15.32
C GLY A 138 -5.89 -16.77 15.58
N GLN A 139 -5.07 -17.81 15.38
CA GLN A 139 -3.61 -17.73 15.51
C GLN A 139 -2.90 -17.27 14.22
N THR A 140 -3.61 -17.09 13.11
CA THR A 140 -3.02 -16.59 11.86
C THR A 140 -2.80 -15.08 11.97
N PRO A 141 -1.55 -14.58 11.80
CA PRO A 141 -1.25 -13.16 11.80
C PRO A 141 -2.06 -12.39 10.75
N ALA A 142 -2.15 -11.07 10.92
CA ALA A 142 -2.70 -10.22 9.88
C ALA A 142 -1.85 -10.33 8.61
N ALA A 143 -2.50 -10.36 7.44
CA ALA A 143 -1.81 -10.36 6.17
C ALA A 143 -1.05 -9.03 6.02
N HIS A 144 0.26 -9.12 5.78
CA HIS A 144 1.10 -7.96 5.56
C HIS A 144 1.27 -7.71 4.07
N LEU A 145 1.03 -6.47 3.63
CA LEU A 145 1.07 -6.06 2.24
C LEU A 145 2.10 -4.94 2.08
N LEU A 146 3.04 -5.11 1.17
CA LEU A 146 3.95 -4.04 0.72
C LEU A 146 3.33 -3.40 -0.52
N ALA A 147 3.01 -2.11 -0.45
CA ALA A 147 2.39 -1.38 -1.56
C ALA A 147 3.32 -0.31 -2.12
N ALA A 148 3.26 -0.10 -3.44
CA ALA A 148 3.85 1.05 -4.12
C ALA A 148 2.72 1.99 -4.54
N MET A 149 2.85 3.27 -4.19
CA MET A 149 1.83 4.29 -4.41
C MET A 149 2.48 5.54 -4.99
N THR A 150 1.79 6.20 -5.92
CA THR A 150 2.16 7.52 -6.42
C THR A 150 2.01 8.60 -5.34
N GLY A 151 2.66 9.75 -5.52
CA GLY A 151 2.56 10.88 -4.58
C GLY A 151 1.14 11.45 -4.38
N ASP A 152 0.25 11.28 -5.36
CA ASP A 152 -1.17 11.65 -5.29
C ASP A 152 -2.06 10.54 -4.67
N GLY A 153 -1.45 9.45 -4.18
CA GLY A 153 -2.12 8.41 -3.40
C GLY A 153 -2.74 7.28 -4.22
N ARG A 154 -2.45 7.19 -5.53
CA ARG A 154 -2.91 6.07 -6.36
C ARG A 154 -1.97 4.88 -6.22
N THR A 155 -2.52 3.71 -5.94
CA THR A 155 -1.75 2.46 -5.88
C THR A 155 -1.25 2.06 -7.28
N ILE A 156 0.04 1.78 -7.40
CA ILE A 156 0.67 1.22 -8.61
C ILE A 156 0.58 -0.29 -8.54
N THR A 157 1.06 -0.87 -7.45
CA THR A 157 1.06 -2.31 -7.22
C THR A 157 1.10 -2.61 -5.72
N GLN A 158 0.85 -3.86 -5.35
CA GLN A 158 1.03 -4.37 -3.99
C GLN A 158 1.49 -5.82 -4.00
N LEU A 159 2.28 -6.23 -3.03
CA LEU A 159 2.67 -7.63 -2.84
C LEU A 159 2.38 -8.06 -1.42
N ARG A 160 1.84 -9.28 -1.28
CA ARG A 160 1.72 -9.89 0.05
C ARG A 160 3.08 -10.39 0.49
N VAL A 161 3.54 -9.94 1.64
CA VAL A 161 4.78 -10.39 2.27
C VAL A 161 4.52 -11.76 2.89
N PRO A 162 5.26 -12.82 2.49
CA PRO A 162 5.10 -14.15 3.06
C PRO A 162 5.49 -14.20 4.54
N ASP A 163 4.83 -15.05 5.33
CA ASP A 163 5.01 -15.13 6.79
C ASP A 163 6.45 -15.48 7.25
N LYS A 164 7.29 -16.01 6.36
CA LYS A 164 8.69 -16.41 6.63
C LYS A 164 9.72 -15.46 6.02
N THR A 165 9.26 -14.37 5.41
CA THR A 165 10.07 -13.50 4.58
C THR A 165 9.95 -12.07 5.10
N ASN A 166 10.97 -11.25 4.89
CA ASN A 166 10.96 -9.85 5.31
C ASN A 166 10.59 -8.93 4.13
N GLU A 167 10.08 -7.74 4.45
CA GLU A 167 9.72 -6.71 3.47
C GLU A 167 10.89 -6.32 2.55
N ILE A 168 12.11 -6.44 3.07
CA ILE A 168 13.36 -6.14 2.36
C ILE A 168 13.44 -6.94 1.05
N THR A 169 13.24 -8.27 1.11
CA THR A 169 13.27 -9.09 -0.11
C THR A 169 12.12 -8.81 -1.08
N CYS A 170 10.97 -8.33 -0.59
CA CYS A 170 9.83 -8.00 -1.44
C CYS A 170 9.97 -6.65 -2.15
N PHE A 171 10.83 -5.75 -1.65
CA PHE A 171 11.01 -4.39 -2.17
C PHE A 171 11.43 -4.37 -3.65
N ALA A 172 12.54 -5.03 -3.98
CA ALA A 172 13.03 -5.08 -5.36
C ALA A 172 12.03 -5.82 -6.28
N ALA A 173 11.41 -6.90 -5.79
CA ALA A 173 10.42 -7.65 -6.56
C ALA A 173 9.18 -6.82 -6.92
N LEU A 174 8.73 -5.94 -6.01
CA LEU A 174 7.60 -5.02 -6.23
C LEU A 174 7.88 -4.03 -7.36
N LEU A 175 9.09 -3.48 -7.40
CA LEU A 175 9.47 -2.40 -8.32
C LEU A 175 10.10 -2.88 -9.63
N LYS A 176 10.60 -4.13 -9.67
CA LYS A 176 11.27 -4.71 -10.84
C LYS A 176 10.47 -4.60 -12.15
N PRO A 177 9.14 -4.78 -12.20
CA PRO A 177 8.38 -4.70 -13.45
C PRO A 177 8.23 -3.28 -14.00
N TYR A 178 8.49 -2.25 -13.20
CA TYR A 178 8.17 -0.87 -13.51
C TYR A 178 9.40 -0.07 -13.93
N ASP A 179 9.22 0.83 -14.89
CA ASP A 179 10.20 1.88 -15.17
C ASP A 179 10.05 3.00 -14.15
N LEU A 180 11.16 3.36 -13.51
CA LEU A 180 11.26 4.35 -12.45
C LEU A 180 12.35 5.38 -12.76
N SER A 181 12.80 5.45 -14.01
CA SER A 181 13.84 6.37 -14.45
C SER A 181 13.47 7.82 -14.09
N GLY A 182 14.29 8.49 -13.30
CA GLY A 182 14.05 9.86 -12.83
C GLY A 182 13.00 10.02 -11.73
N VAL A 183 12.31 8.95 -11.32
CA VAL A 183 11.28 8.98 -10.26
C VAL A 183 11.94 8.98 -8.88
N THR A 184 11.40 9.75 -7.93
CA THR A 184 11.88 9.70 -6.53
C THR A 184 11.14 8.65 -5.72
N VAL A 185 11.84 7.58 -5.32
CA VAL A 185 11.29 6.53 -4.47
C VAL A 185 11.46 6.89 -3.00
N THR A 186 10.36 6.92 -2.26
CA THR A 186 10.34 7.11 -0.81
C THR A 186 9.98 5.80 -0.12
N ALA A 187 10.61 5.50 1.00
CA ALA A 187 10.29 4.31 1.78
C ALA A 187 10.60 4.54 3.25
N ASP A 188 10.08 3.63 4.08
CA ASP A 188 10.28 3.70 5.51
C ASP A 188 11.75 3.46 5.93
N ALA A 189 12.01 3.58 7.23
CA ALA A 189 13.37 3.42 7.74
C ALA A 189 13.92 1.99 7.60
N LEU A 190 13.05 0.98 7.61
CA LEU A 190 13.45 -0.42 7.46
C LEU A 190 14.09 -0.66 6.09
N HIS A 191 13.61 0.05 5.06
CA HIS A 191 14.12 -0.02 3.70
C HIS A 191 15.41 0.76 3.43
N THR A 192 15.98 1.45 4.43
CA THR A 192 17.31 2.08 4.34
C THR A 192 18.41 1.00 4.33
N GLN A 193 18.56 0.32 3.19
CA GLN A 193 19.51 -0.76 2.95
C GLN A 193 20.37 -0.42 1.74
N ARG A 194 21.64 -0.84 1.77
CA ARG A 194 22.60 -0.55 0.69
C ARG A 194 22.14 -1.17 -0.64
N ASP A 195 21.74 -2.43 -0.62
CA ASP A 195 21.30 -3.17 -1.81
C ASP A 195 20.06 -2.55 -2.47
N HIS A 196 19.11 -2.03 -1.68
CA HIS A 196 17.95 -1.33 -2.24
C HIS A 196 18.35 -0.06 -2.97
N VAL A 197 19.31 0.68 -2.43
CA VAL A 197 19.79 1.93 -3.02
C VAL A 197 20.57 1.65 -4.30
N CYS A 198 21.43 0.64 -4.30
CA CYS A 198 22.09 0.17 -5.53
C CYS A 198 21.06 -0.23 -6.58
N PHE A 199 20.07 -1.07 -6.24
CA PHE A 199 18.99 -1.43 -7.16
C PHE A 199 18.23 -0.20 -7.72
N LEU A 200 17.89 0.78 -6.87
CA LEU A 200 17.17 1.98 -7.30
C LEU A 200 18.02 2.86 -8.24
N VAL A 201 19.31 3.03 -7.95
CA VAL A 201 20.16 3.96 -8.69
C VAL A 201 20.78 3.32 -9.93
N GLU A 202 21.31 2.11 -9.79
CA GLU A 202 22.05 1.39 -10.82
C GLU A 202 21.10 0.73 -11.81
N ASP A 203 20.12 -0.05 -11.34
CA ASP A 203 19.23 -0.82 -12.22
C ASP A 203 18.01 -0.01 -12.70
N LYS A 204 17.52 0.91 -11.86
CA LYS A 204 16.28 1.66 -12.11
C LYS A 204 16.48 3.12 -12.48
N HIS A 205 17.69 3.64 -12.36
CA HIS A 205 18.01 5.06 -12.60
C HIS A 205 17.06 6.03 -11.87
N ALA A 206 16.59 5.62 -10.71
CA ALA A 206 15.67 6.35 -9.86
C ALA A 206 16.42 7.18 -8.81
N HIS A 207 15.73 8.15 -8.24
CA HIS A 207 16.16 8.86 -7.03
C HIS A 207 15.56 8.21 -5.79
N PHE A 208 16.11 8.48 -4.61
CA PHE A 208 15.59 7.95 -3.35
C PHE A 208 15.53 8.99 -2.24
N LEU A 209 14.54 8.86 -1.37
CA LEU A 209 14.42 9.59 -0.11
C LEU A 209 14.06 8.60 1.00
N LEU A 210 15.04 8.23 1.81
CA LEU A 210 14.93 7.19 2.83
C LEU A 210 15.14 7.77 4.23
N VAL A 211 14.42 7.24 5.21
CA VAL A 211 14.48 7.72 6.59
C VAL A 211 15.51 6.95 7.38
N VAL A 212 16.62 7.58 7.75
CA VAL A 212 17.63 6.94 8.61
C VAL A 212 17.20 7.02 10.08
N LYS A 213 17.09 5.87 10.75
CA LYS A 213 16.86 5.77 12.20
C LYS A 213 17.99 5.00 12.88
N ALA A 214 17.77 4.60 14.13
CA ALA A 214 18.72 3.82 14.93
C ALA A 214 19.03 2.42 14.35
N ASN A 215 18.28 1.93 13.36
CA ASN A 215 18.59 0.70 12.64
C ASN A 215 19.88 0.80 11.78
N GLN A 216 20.36 2.01 11.51
CA GLN A 216 21.66 2.27 10.88
C GLN A 216 22.53 3.12 11.83
N PRO A 217 23.07 2.55 12.91
CA PRO A 217 23.60 3.32 14.04
C PRO A 217 24.78 4.22 13.68
N GLY A 218 25.69 3.76 12.80
CA GLY A 218 26.83 4.54 12.31
C GLY A 218 26.38 5.74 11.47
N LEU A 219 25.54 5.48 10.45
CA LEU A 219 24.98 6.53 9.59
C LEU A 219 24.16 7.54 10.40
N HIS A 220 23.30 7.06 11.29
CA HIS A 220 22.46 7.91 12.13
C HIS A 220 23.28 8.78 13.09
N ARG A 221 24.41 8.28 13.63
CA ARG A 221 25.33 9.08 14.45
C ARG A 221 25.99 10.18 13.61
N ARG A 222 26.49 9.84 12.44
CA ARG A 222 27.16 10.77 11.51
C ARG A 222 26.20 11.85 10.99
N LEU A 223 24.96 11.48 10.70
CA LEU A 223 23.93 12.44 10.32
C LEU A 223 23.60 13.40 11.47
N ARG A 224 23.55 12.92 12.72
CA ARG A 224 23.30 13.79 13.88
C ARG A 224 24.42 14.77 14.20
N SER A 225 25.66 14.47 13.81
CA SER A 225 26.80 15.38 13.99
C SER A 225 26.92 16.48 12.92
N LEU A 226 26.07 16.46 11.88
CA LEU A 226 26.07 17.52 10.86
C LEU A 226 25.63 18.86 11.47
N PRO A 227 26.05 20.00 10.88
CA PRO A 227 25.78 21.36 11.40
C PRO A 227 24.31 21.80 11.17
N TRP A 228 23.34 21.04 11.67
CA TRP A 228 21.91 21.29 11.49
C TRP A 228 21.44 22.64 12.03
N LYS A 229 22.16 23.22 12.99
CA LYS A 229 21.83 24.53 13.58
C LYS A 229 22.07 25.66 12.58
N ASP A 230 23.05 25.48 11.69
CA ASP A 230 23.45 26.49 10.70
C ASP A 230 22.64 26.34 9.40
N VAL A 231 21.89 25.24 9.26
CA VAL A 231 21.00 25.00 8.13
C VAL A 231 19.66 25.68 8.36
N THR A 232 19.35 26.64 7.48
CA THR A 232 18.04 27.31 7.46
C THR A 232 16.92 26.28 7.23
N ALA A 233 15.91 26.30 8.10
CA ALA A 233 14.73 25.47 7.94
C ALA A 233 13.96 25.91 6.68
N ARG A 234 13.71 24.95 5.78
CA ARG A 234 13.01 25.23 4.52
C ARG A 234 11.49 25.14 4.66
N ARG A 235 10.99 24.37 5.63
CA ARG A 235 9.55 24.20 5.85
C ARG A 235 9.24 23.94 7.31
N TYR A 236 8.16 24.54 7.77
CA TYR A 236 7.55 24.29 9.07
C TYR A 236 6.15 23.77 8.82
N ASP A 237 5.86 22.59 9.34
CA ASP A 237 4.52 22.03 9.33
C ASP A 237 4.03 21.84 10.76
N ARG A 238 2.80 22.26 11.02
CA ARG A 238 2.18 22.19 12.34
C ARG A 238 0.83 21.53 12.18
N GLU A 239 0.74 20.29 12.61
CA GLU A 239 -0.51 19.56 12.59
C GLU A 239 -1.02 19.29 14.00
N VAL A 240 -2.34 19.33 14.13
CA VAL A 240 -3.04 18.82 15.30
C VAL A 240 -3.88 17.64 14.84
N SER A 241 -3.47 16.42 15.18
CA SER A 241 -4.23 15.22 14.88
C SER A 241 -4.31 14.30 16.10
N HIS A 242 -5.49 13.72 16.34
CA HIS A 242 -5.74 12.80 17.47
C HIS A 242 -5.33 13.37 18.85
N GLY A 243 -5.50 14.68 19.06
CA GLY A 243 -5.11 15.37 20.30
C GLY A 243 -3.60 15.67 20.44
N ARG A 244 -2.80 15.32 19.43
CA ARG A 244 -1.36 15.54 19.40
C ARG A 244 -1.03 16.77 18.57
N LYS A 245 -0.25 17.70 19.14
CA LYS A 245 0.39 18.78 18.39
C LYS A 245 1.75 18.29 17.91
N GLU A 246 1.93 18.22 16.60
CA GLU A 246 3.18 17.81 15.97
C GLU A 246 3.74 18.97 15.14
N THR A 247 4.94 19.43 15.49
CA THR A 247 5.69 20.35 14.62
C THR A 247 6.76 19.55 13.90
N ARG A 248 6.74 19.60 12.56
CA ARG A 248 7.77 19.03 11.70
C ARG A 248 8.55 20.15 11.04
N VAL A 249 9.87 20.11 11.17
CA VAL A 249 10.77 21.08 10.54
C VAL A 249 11.58 20.36 9.48
N THR A 250 11.53 20.79 8.24
CA THR A 250 12.35 20.19 7.17
C THR A 250 13.59 21.03 6.95
N ARG A 251 14.76 20.43 7.17
CA ARG A 251 16.07 20.97 6.80
C ARG A 251 16.67 20.11 5.70
N ALA A 252 17.47 20.71 4.82
CA ALA A 252 18.15 19.99 3.76
C ALA A 252 19.61 20.45 3.71
N LEU A 253 20.53 19.49 3.73
CA LEU A 253 21.96 19.70 3.58
C LEU A 253 22.47 18.73 2.51
N THR A 254 23.32 19.22 1.63
CA THR A 254 24.05 18.38 0.67
C THR A 254 25.32 17.86 1.35
N VAL A 255 25.51 16.55 1.36
CA VAL A 255 26.68 15.89 1.97
C VAL A 255 27.30 14.95 0.96
N THR A 256 28.60 15.06 0.73
CA THR A 256 29.33 14.25 -0.26
C THR A 256 30.08 13.07 0.36
N ASP A 257 30.39 13.14 1.66
CA ASP A 257 31.14 12.13 2.41
C ASP A 257 30.24 11.46 3.46
N LEU A 258 29.45 10.49 3.01
CA LEU A 258 28.69 9.57 3.84
C LEU A 258 29.07 8.13 3.47
N ASP A 259 29.30 7.27 4.47
CA ASP A 259 29.54 5.84 4.29
C ASP A 259 28.23 5.09 3.97
N PHE A 260 27.60 5.50 2.86
CA PHE A 260 26.37 4.95 2.32
C PHE A 260 26.37 5.12 0.79
N PRO A 261 25.88 4.15 0.00
CA PRO A 261 25.98 4.20 -1.45
C PRO A 261 25.37 5.46 -2.06
N HIS A 262 26.02 5.97 -3.11
CA HIS A 262 25.62 7.15 -3.89
C HIS A 262 25.23 8.38 -3.06
N PRO A 263 26.08 8.86 -2.13
CA PRO A 263 25.77 10.05 -1.33
C PRO A 263 25.84 11.35 -2.15
N SER A 264 26.51 11.31 -3.31
CA SER A 264 26.93 12.47 -4.11
C SER A 264 26.00 12.85 -5.28
N ARG A 265 24.90 12.14 -5.52
CA ARG A 265 23.86 12.66 -6.43
C ARG A 265 23.03 13.71 -5.68
N PRO A 266 22.78 14.90 -6.24
CA PRO A 266 22.32 16.11 -5.52
C PRO A 266 20.94 16.03 -4.82
N CYS A 267 20.33 14.85 -4.73
CA CYS A 267 19.04 14.62 -4.07
C CYS A 267 19.14 14.03 -2.65
N ALA A 268 20.34 13.83 -2.09
CA ALA A 268 20.48 13.44 -0.68
C ALA A 268 20.18 14.64 0.26
N SER A 269 18.96 15.20 0.20
CA SER A 269 18.45 16.05 1.26
C SER A 269 18.22 15.16 2.47
N CYS A 270 19.16 15.15 3.41
CA CYS A 270 18.90 14.57 4.71
C CYS A 270 17.84 15.43 5.40
N VAL A 271 16.58 15.03 5.32
CA VAL A 271 15.49 15.70 6.04
C VAL A 271 15.45 15.14 7.45
N THR A 272 16.08 15.85 8.38
CA THR A 272 15.78 15.65 9.79
C THR A 272 14.56 16.49 10.14
N ALA A 273 13.45 15.82 10.47
CA ALA A 273 12.31 16.44 11.14
C ALA A 273 12.48 16.30 12.65
N PRO A 274 13.01 17.31 13.37
CA PRO A 274 12.87 17.33 14.82
C PRO A 274 11.38 17.42 15.14
N THR A 275 10.80 16.32 15.61
CA THR A 275 9.44 16.28 16.08
C THR A 275 9.44 16.73 17.54
N SER A 276 9.01 17.96 17.83
CA SER A 276 8.67 18.33 19.21
C SER A 276 7.30 17.76 19.53
N ARG A 277 7.26 16.82 20.48
CA ARG A 277 6.03 16.19 20.97
C ARG A 277 5.64 16.90 22.26
N ALA A 278 4.61 17.74 22.22
CA ALA A 278 3.99 18.27 23.43
C ALA A 278 2.66 17.54 23.66
N GLU A 279 2.61 16.65 24.64
CA GLU A 279 1.34 16.15 25.19
C GLU A 279 0.77 17.24 26.08
N SER A 280 -0.31 17.88 25.63
CA SER A 280 -1.08 18.79 26.47
C SER A 280 -1.79 17.96 27.53
N ALA A 281 -1.18 17.80 28.69
CA ALA A 281 -1.90 17.42 29.90
C ALA A 281 -2.94 18.49 30.18
N ALA A 282 -4.19 18.25 29.75
CA ALA A 282 -5.32 19.06 30.17
C ALA A 282 -5.47 18.86 31.69
N ALA A 283 -4.93 19.81 32.46
CA ALA A 283 -5.20 19.93 33.87
C ALA A 283 -6.72 20.00 34.06
N ARG A 284 -7.29 19.01 34.75
CA ARG A 284 -8.68 19.06 35.19
C ARG A 284 -8.84 20.26 36.12
N PRO A 285 -9.80 21.18 35.91
CA PRO A 285 -10.06 22.21 36.89
C PRO A 285 -10.60 21.57 38.17
N SER A 286 -9.93 21.83 39.29
CA SER A 286 -10.42 21.44 40.61
C SER A 286 -11.68 22.24 40.93
N THR A 287 -12.85 21.60 40.90
CA THR A 287 -14.06 22.14 41.51
C THR A 287 -13.91 22.04 43.02
N ARG A 288 -13.38 23.11 43.64
CA ARG A 288 -13.65 23.42 45.05
C ARG A 288 -15.06 24.00 45.11
N SER A 289 -16.02 23.24 45.64
CA SER A 289 -17.27 23.82 46.13
C SER A 289 -16.96 24.66 47.36
N ARG A 290 -17.31 25.95 47.29
CA ARG A 290 -17.57 26.78 48.46
C ARG A 290 -19.07 27.04 48.46
N THR A 291 -19.61 26.98 49.69
CA THR A 291 -20.99 27.19 50.16
C THR A 291 -22.01 26.17 49.69
#